data_AF-K1ZMD5-F1
#
_entry.id   AF-K1ZMD5-F1
#
_cell.length_a   1.000
_cell.length_b   1.000
_cell.length_c   1.000
_cell.angle_alpha   90.00
_cell.angle_beta   90.00
_cell.angle_gamma   90.00
#
_symmetry.space_group_name_H-M   'P 1'
#
loop_
_entity.id
_entity.type
_entity.pdbx_description
1 polymer ?
#
loop_
_entity_poly.entity_id
_entity_poly.type
_entity_poly.pdbx_seq_one_letter_code
_entity_poly.pdbx_strand_id
1 'polypeptide(L)'
;MRDYLYVRLSQKEPFDILYLTPALTWMTNLEDKSFSLTPELLYTGITNLELRFRTTFIIGAKNTEFGEKQNDYRIEFRIGYYF
;
A
#
# COMPACT_ATOMS: atom_id res chain seq x y z
N MET A 1 -4.00 25.97 -0.53
CA MET A 1 -3.79 25.18 0.70
C MET A 1 -3.86 23.76 0.23
N ARG A 2 -2.83 22.94 0.49
CA ARG A 2 -2.81 21.59 -0.10
C ARG A 2 -3.72 20.66 0.68
N ASP A 3 -4.89 20.38 0.11
CA ASP A 3 -5.87 19.46 0.66
C ASP A 3 -5.50 18.02 0.31
N TYR A 4 -5.00 17.30 1.31
CA TYR A 4 -4.68 15.88 1.19
C TYR A 4 -5.69 15.06 1.99
N LEU A 5 -6.40 14.16 1.31
CA LEU A 5 -7.22 13.15 1.95
C LEU A 5 -6.38 11.88 2.15
N TYR A 6 -6.19 11.50 3.41
CA TYR A 6 -5.48 10.29 3.80
C TYR A 6 -6.44 9.31 4.47
N VAL A 7 -6.53 8.12 3.91
CA VAL A 7 -7.36 7.03 4.39
C VAL A 7 -6.46 5.81 4.58
N ARG A 8 -6.48 5.22 5.77
CA ARG A 8 -5.80 3.95 6.03
C ARG A 8 -6.78 2.98 6.65
N LEU A 9 -6.99 1.87 5.96
CA LEU A 9 -7.78 0.74 6.41
C LEU A 9 -6.79 -0.37 6.77
N SER A 10 -6.92 -0.95 7.95
CA SER A 10 -6.14 -2.14 8.33
C SER A 10 -7.04 -3.06 9.12
N GLN A 11 -7.14 -4.30 8.66
CA GLN A 11 -7.96 -5.32 9.31
C GLN A 11 -7.05 -6.46 9.69
N LYS A 12 -7.00 -6.78 10.99
CA LYS A 12 -6.39 -8.03 11.44
C LYS A 12 -7.39 -9.16 11.23
N GLU A 13 -6.89 -10.28 10.71
CA GLU A 13 -7.62 -11.54 10.58
C GLU A 13 -9.00 -11.37 9.94
N PRO A 14 -9.09 -10.70 8.77
CA PRO A 14 -10.36 -10.50 8.08
C PRO A 14 -10.96 -11.85 7.69
N PHE A 15 -12.29 -11.96 7.73
CA PHE A 15 -13.00 -13.17 7.29
C PHE A 15 -12.51 -14.47 7.98
N ASP A 16 -12.04 -14.38 9.23
CA ASP A 16 -11.51 -15.52 10.00
C ASP A 16 -10.21 -16.13 9.43
N ILE A 17 -9.52 -15.40 8.53
CA ILE A 17 -8.23 -15.86 8.00
C ILE A 17 -7.13 -15.58 9.03
N LEU A 18 -6.77 -16.62 9.77
CA LEU A 18 -5.73 -16.59 10.79
C LEU A 18 -4.39 -16.13 10.20
N TYR A 19 -3.70 -15.23 10.92
CA TYR A 19 -2.40 -14.66 10.55
C TYR A 19 -2.34 -13.81 9.27
N LEU A 20 -3.49 -13.41 8.71
CA LEU A 20 -3.56 -12.47 7.60
C LEU A 20 -3.89 -11.06 8.11
N THR A 21 -3.11 -10.08 7.71
CA THR A 21 -3.38 -8.66 8.00
C THR A 21 -3.28 -7.85 6.71
N PRO A 22 -4.38 -7.68 5.96
CA PRO A 22 -4.42 -6.68 4.91
C PRO A 22 -4.48 -5.27 5.50
N ALA A 23 -3.80 -4.37 4.82
CA ALA A 23 -3.94 -2.94 4.98
C ALA A 23 -4.07 -2.29 3.61
N LEU A 24 -4.83 -1.21 3.52
CA LEU A 24 -4.96 -0.40 2.33
C LEU A 24 -4.78 1.05 2.75
N THR A 25 -3.75 1.69 2.22
CA THR A 25 -3.52 3.11 2.41
C THR A 25 -3.88 3.81 1.12
N TRP A 26 -4.76 4.80 1.18
CA TRP A 26 -5.13 5.64 0.05
C TRP A 26 -4.88 7.10 0.44
N MET A 27 -4.07 7.77 -0.35
CA MET A 27 -3.80 9.19 -0.23
C MET A 27 -4.20 9.86 -1.53
N THR A 28 -5.03 10.91 -1.49
CA THR A 28 -5.39 11.68 -2.68
C THR A 28 -5.19 13.17 -2.41
N ASN A 29 -4.62 13.86 -3.38
CA ASN A 29 -4.46 15.30 -3.40
C ASN A 29 -5.63 15.89 -4.17
N LEU A 30 -6.45 16.71 -3.52
CA LEU A 30 -7.64 17.31 -4.11
C LEU A 30 -7.32 18.45 -5.08
N GLU A 31 -6.16 19.11 -4.97
CA GLU A 31 -5.77 20.20 -5.87
C GLU A 31 -5.39 19.68 -7.27
N ASP A 32 -4.57 18.62 -7.34
CA ASP A 32 -4.00 18.12 -8.60
C ASP A 32 -4.66 16.80 -9.10
N LYS A 33 -5.72 16.33 -8.43
CA LYS A 33 -6.37 15.03 -8.66
C LYS A 33 -5.40 13.82 -8.66
N SER A 34 -4.23 13.98 -8.06
CA SER A 34 -3.22 12.92 -7.98
C SER A 34 -3.52 12.03 -6.79
N PHE A 35 -3.48 10.73 -6.97
CA PHE A 35 -3.72 9.79 -5.89
C PHE A 35 -2.65 8.69 -5.82
N SER A 36 -2.34 8.28 -4.61
CA SER A 36 -1.45 7.17 -4.27
C SER A 36 -2.25 6.12 -3.53
N LEU A 37 -2.30 4.92 -4.09
CA LEU A 37 -2.94 3.76 -3.49
C LEU A 37 -1.86 2.75 -3.11
N THR A 38 -1.80 2.37 -1.83
CA THR A 38 -0.83 1.43 -1.30
C THR A 38 -1.53 0.27 -0.59
N PRO A 39 -1.87 -0.81 -1.31
CA PRO A 39 -2.26 -2.07 -0.69
C PRO A 39 -1.06 -2.75 -0.03
N GLU A 40 -1.22 -3.21 1.20
CA GLU A 40 -0.29 -4.05 1.94
C GLU A 40 -1.00 -5.30 2.42
N LEU A 41 -0.31 -6.44 2.39
CA LEU A 41 -0.78 -7.71 2.87
C LEU A 41 0.36 -8.37 3.64
N LEU A 42 0.11 -8.64 4.92
CA LEU A 42 1.04 -9.40 5.75
C LEU A 42 0.41 -10.77 6.03
N TYR A 43 1.18 -11.83 5.85
CA TYR A 43 0.79 -13.19 6.18
C TYR A 43 1.91 -13.86 6.98
N THR A 44 1.60 -14.27 8.21
CA THR A 44 2.55 -14.89 9.14
C THR A 44 2.07 -16.27 9.61
N GLY A 45 1.25 -16.95 8.81
CA GLY A 45 0.63 -18.22 9.19
C GLY A 45 1.52 -19.44 9.08
N ILE A 46 2.72 -19.28 8.52
CA ILE A 46 3.69 -20.36 8.36
C ILE A 46 4.75 -20.18 9.44
N THR A 47 5.01 -21.24 10.20
CA THR A 47 6.08 -21.28 11.20
C THR A 47 7.38 -20.81 10.56
N ASN A 48 8.04 -19.83 11.18
CA ASN A 48 9.32 -19.28 10.73
C ASN A 48 9.30 -18.53 9.38
N LEU A 49 8.13 -18.21 8.83
CA LEU A 49 8.03 -17.56 7.52
C LEU A 49 7.03 -16.40 7.54
N GLU A 50 7.53 -15.20 7.26
CA GLU A 50 6.75 -13.97 7.08
C GLU A 50 6.67 -13.61 5.59
N LEU A 51 5.45 -13.54 5.06
CA LEU A 51 5.19 -13.01 3.72
C LEU A 51 4.60 -11.61 3.85
N ARG A 52 5.27 -10.63 3.26
CA ARG A 52 4.76 -9.28 3.16
C ARG A 52 4.72 -8.84 1.71
N PHE A 53 3.53 -8.53 1.24
CA PHE A 53 3.30 -7.97 -0.07
C PHE A 53 2.85 -6.52 0.10
N ARG A 54 3.56 -5.58 -0.52
CA ARG A 54 3.19 -4.18 -0.54
C ARG A 54 3.23 -3.72 -1.98
N THR A 55 2.14 -3.11 -2.43
CA THR A 55 2.07 -2.46 -3.73
C THR A 55 1.79 -1.00 -3.50
N THR A 56 2.37 -0.13 -4.31
CA THR A 56 2.15 1.31 -4.28
C THR A 56 1.93 1.73 -5.73
N PHE A 57 0.71 2.15 -6.02
CA PHE A 57 0.30 2.71 -7.29
C PHE A 57 0.21 4.22 -7.12
N ILE A 58 0.96 4.96 -7.94
CA ILE A 58 0.94 6.42 -7.93
C ILE A 58 0.36 6.84 -9.26
N ILE A 59 -0.85 7.40 -9.24
CA ILE A 59 -1.58 7.82 -10.44
C ILE A 59 -1.76 9.34 -10.35
N GLY A 60 -0.94 10.06 -11.10
CA GLY A 60 -0.96 11.52 -11.22
C GLY A 60 -1.01 11.96 -12.69
N ALA A 61 -1.71 13.05 -12.98
CA ALA A 61 -1.77 13.58 -14.35
C ALA A 61 -0.42 14.20 -14.77
N LYS A 62 -0.19 14.28 -16.09
CA LYS A 62 1.06 14.68 -16.78
C LYS A 62 1.60 16.10 -16.48
N ASN A 63 1.04 16.81 -15.49
CA ASN A 63 1.38 18.19 -15.08
C ASN A 63 1.34 18.38 -13.54
N THR A 64 1.51 17.30 -12.78
CA THR A 64 1.37 17.32 -11.32
C THR A 64 2.70 16.95 -10.66
N GLU A 65 2.96 17.45 -9.45
CA GLU A 65 4.19 17.20 -8.67
C GLU A 65 4.46 15.69 -8.44
N PHE A 66 3.42 14.84 -8.59
CA PHE A 66 3.50 13.39 -8.56
C PHE A 66 3.78 12.74 -9.92
N GLY A 67 3.48 13.43 -11.03
CA GLY A 67 3.82 13.01 -12.40
C GLY A 67 5.29 13.25 -12.78
N GLU A 68 6.03 14.08 -12.04
CA GLU A 68 7.50 14.18 -12.16
C GLU A 68 8.24 13.08 -11.39
N LYS A 69 7.56 12.35 -10.50
CA LYS A 69 8.14 11.16 -9.85
C LYS A 69 7.98 9.94 -10.76
N GLN A 70 9.12 9.46 -11.27
CA GLN A 70 9.36 8.36 -12.19
C GLN A 70 8.92 6.95 -11.73
N ASN A 71 7.91 6.84 -10.86
CA ASN A 71 7.48 5.56 -10.29
C ASN A 71 5.95 5.42 -10.42
N ASP A 72 5.50 5.08 -11.63
CA ASP A 72 4.08 4.81 -11.95
C ASP A 72 3.50 3.66 -11.10
N TYR A 73 4.34 2.70 -10.72
CA TYR A 73 3.97 1.60 -9.85
C TYR A 73 5.21 1.04 -9.14
N ARG A 74 5.06 0.66 -7.87
CA ARG A 74 6.07 -0.07 -7.11
C ARG A 74 5.42 -1.29 -6.49
N ILE A 75 6.01 -2.45 -6.74
CA ILE A 75 5.59 -3.71 -6.15
C ILE A 75 6.76 -4.21 -5.33
N GLU A 76 6.52 -4.44 -4.04
CA GLU A 76 7.48 -4.93 -3.08
C GLU A 76 6.96 -6.25 -2.51
N PHE A 77 7.70 -7.32 -2.75
CA PHE A 77 7.46 -8.60 -2.11
C PHE A 77 8.63 -8.92 -1.20
N ARG A 78 8.35 -9.13 0.07
CA ARG A 78 9.34 -9.46 1.09
C ARG A 78 8.97 -10.79 1.74
N ILE A 79 9.95 -11.69 1.73
CA ILE A 79 9.88 -12.97 2.41
C ILE A 79 10.93 -12.94 3.51
N GLY A 80 10.51 -13.07 4.77
CA GLY A 80 11.41 -13.29 5.90
C GLY A 80 11.32 -14.76 6.30
N TYR A 81 12.46 -15.46 6.36
CA TYR A 81 12.54 -16.79 6.94
C TYR A 81 13.50 -16.76 8.14
N TYR A 82 13.04 -17.26 9.28
CA TYR A 82 13.80 -17.26 10.54
C TYR A 82 14.22 -18.70 10.85
N PHE A 83 15.52 -18.97 10.90
CA PHE A 83 16.06 -20.32 11.18
C PHE A 83 16.36 -20.51 12.67
#